data_AF-L9Y215-F1
#
_entry.id   AF-L9Y215-F1
#
_cell.length_a   1.000
_cell.length_b   1.000
_cell.length_c   1.000
_cell.angle_alpha   90.00
_cell.angle_beta   90.00
_cell.angle_gamma   90.00
#
_symmetry.space_group_name_H-M   'P 1'
#
loop_
_entity.id
_entity.type
_entity.pdbx_description
1 polymer ?
#
loop_
_entity_poly.entity_id
_entity_poly.type
_entity_poly.pdbx_seq_one_letter_code
_entity_poly.pdbx_strand_id
1 'polypeptide(L)'
;MSRDRALLERALDRGEQDGGNVEFKERLSRDVHLEGGRRESLAAQLRHRLLSGDGEATYVVGVTDDGGLAGVDPDTFSETMDVLSLLAEEADAHIEDVQTWGINGVSDSIESEADRSSETSDRGLVGVAQVREGGVLETDDEHVVVGTAGHVDHGKSTLVGSLVTGKPDDGDGATRAFLDVQPHEVERGLSADLSYAVYGFDDEGPVRVRNPNRKADRAEVVQAADRLVSFVDTVGHEPWLRTTIRGLVGQKLDYGLLVVAADDGPTRTTREHLGVLLATDLPTIVAITKTDTVDEERIEEVEREVERLLREVEKSPLRVSRHGIDAAIEEVGERVVPIVETSAITMDGLETLDELFDRLPKTSQDTGDFRMYVDRSYSVTGVGAVASGTVMSGEVEAGDELLIGPMSDGRFQEVEVRSIEMHYHRVDKAQAGRIVGIALKGIKESAIERGMVLLPRDADPSPVREFEAEVMVLNHPTRIGEGYEPVVHLETIGEAAAFYPENGRLLPGDSGKTSVRFKFRPYLVEEGQKFVFREGRSKGVGTVTDVHPAD
;
A
#
# COMPACT_ATOMS: atom_id res chain seq x y z
N MET A 1 13.20 -20.25 -16.14
CA MET A 1 14.41 -19.43 -16.35
C MET A 1 15.08 -19.32 -14.99
N SER A 2 16.34 -19.75 -14.88
CA SER A 2 17.10 -19.65 -13.62
C SER A 2 17.10 -18.19 -13.18
N ARG A 3 16.59 -17.89 -11.98
CA ARG A 3 16.83 -16.58 -11.36
C ARG A 3 18.34 -16.37 -11.32
N ASP A 4 18.79 -15.22 -11.77
CA ASP A 4 20.20 -14.87 -11.87
C ASP A 4 20.89 -15.13 -10.52
N ARG A 5 21.87 -16.05 -10.50
CA ARG A 5 22.65 -16.40 -9.29
C ARG A 5 23.86 -15.50 -9.13
N ALA A 6 24.02 -14.47 -9.96
CA ALA A 6 25.18 -13.59 -9.95
C ALA A 6 25.50 -12.98 -8.57
N LEU A 7 24.50 -12.68 -7.74
CA LEU A 7 24.73 -12.18 -6.37
C LEU A 7 25.33 -13.25 -5.45
N LEU A 8 24.79 -14.46 -5.47
CA LEU A 8 25.32 -15.60 -4.71
C LEU A 8 26.73 -15.96 -5.17
N GLU A 9 26.94 -16.07 -6.49
CA GLU A 9 28.25 -16.41 -7.06
C GLU A 9 29.31 -15.36 -6.71
N ARG A 10 28.98 -14.06 -6.80
CA ARG A 10 29.89 -12.98 -6.39
C ARG A 10 30.21 -13.01 -4.90
N ALA A 11 29.23 -13.31 -4.05
CA ALA A 11 29.44 -13.39 -2.60
C ALA A 11 30.33 -14.59 -2.25
N LEU A 12 30.11 -15.75 -2.89
CA LEU A 12 30.95 -16.93 -2.74
C LEU A 12 32.37 -16.72 -3.26
N ASP A 13 32.54 -16.06 -4.41
CA ASP A 13 33.85 -15.75 -4.99
C ASP A 13 34.66 -14.76 -4.13
N ARG A 14 33.99 -13.82 -3.46
CA ARG A 14 34.64 -12.90 -2.50
C ARG A 14 35.13 -13.63 -1.25
N GLY A 15 34.39 -14.67 -0.83
CA GLY A 15 34.68 -15.48 0.35
C GLY A 15 34.42 -14.74 1.67
N GLU A 16 34.34 -15.49 2.77
CA GLU A 16 34.43 -14.93 4.11
C GLU A 16 35.88 -14.46 4.34
N GLN A 17 36.05 -13.21 4.77
CA GLN A 17 37.36 -12.62 5.05
C GLN A 17 37.38 -12.11 6.50
N ASP A 18 38.47 -12.38 7.22
CA ASP A 18 38.69 -11.83 8.55
C ASP A 18 38.69 -10.29 8.49
N GLY A 19 37.66 -9.68 9.08
CA GLY A 19 37.46 -8.23 9.05
C GLY A 19 36.90 -7.67 7.74
N GLY A 20 36.44 -8.52 6.82
CA GLY A 20 35.68 -8.12 5.63
C GLY A 20 34.18 -7.93 5.93
N ASN A 21 33.43 -7.50 4.92
CA ASN A 21 31.99 -7.25 5.06
C ASN A 21 31.09 -8.43 4.64
N VAL A 22 31.67 -9.57 4.25
CA VAL A 22 30.94 -10.80 3.89
C VAL A 22 31.04 -11.80 5.04
N GLU A 23 29.94 -12.46 5.38
CA GLU A 23 29.84 -13.50 6.40
C GLU A 23 29.16 -14.74 5.86
N PHE A 24 29.70 -15.94 6.14
CA PHE A 24 29.03 -17.20 5.85
C PHE A 24 28.40 -17.80 7.11
N LYS A 25 27.19 -18.34 6.96
CA LYS A 25 26.50 -19.08 8.01
C LYS A 25 25.73 -20.24 7.43
N GLU A 26 25.87 -21.41 8.03
CA GLU A 26 24.95 -22.52 7.71
C GLU A 26 23.54 -22.17 8.21
N ARG A 27 23.42 -21.78 9.48
CA ARG A 27 22.17 -21.36 10.12
C ARG A 27 22.42 -20.50 11.36
N LEU A 28 21.41 -19.73 11.76
CA LEU A 28 21.31 -19.11 13.07
C LEU A 28 20.01 -19.60 13.75
N SER A 29 20.03 -19.72 15.07
CA SER A 29 18.88 -20.20 15.85
C SER A 29 18.76 -19.43 17.15
N ARG A 30 17.53 -19.21 17.62
CA ARG A 30 17.28 -18.38 18.80
C ARG A 30 17.95 -18.95 20.04
N ASP A 31 17.75 -20.25 20.28
CA ASP A 31 18.27 -20.97 21.46
C ASP A 31 19.79 -21.00 21.58
N VAL A 32 20.52 -20.82 20.47
CA VAL A 32 21.99 -20.93 20.48
C VAL A 32 22.65 -19.58 20.32
N HIS A 33 22.09 -18.70 19.50
CA HIS A 33 22.73 -17.46 19.05
C HIS A 33 22.20 -16.22 19.79
N LEU A 34 21.04 -16.32 20.44
CA LEU A 34 20.49 -15.22 21.24
C LEU A 34 20.60 -15.45 22.76
N GLU A 35 21.11 -16.60 23.21
CA GLU A 35 21.30 -16.88 24.63
C GLU A 35 22.61 -16.32 25.19
N GLY A 36 22.52 -15.73 26.40
CA GLY A 36 23.67 -15.21 27.14
C GLY A 36 24.39 -14.07 26.41
N GLY A 37 25.70 -13.94 26.65
CA GLY A 37 26.51 -12.88 26.01
C GLY A 37 26.82 -13.10 24.52
N ARG A 38 26.21 -14.11 23.89
CA ARG A 38 26.47 -14.45 22.49
C ARG A 38 25.76 -13.50 21.53
N ARG A 39 24.55 -13.03 21.87
CA ARG A 39 23.82 -11.98 21.14
C ARG A 39 24.70 -10.74 20.97
N GLU A 40 25.21 -10.23 22.08
CA GLU A 40 26.06 -9.04 22.12
C GLU A 40 27.35 -9.22 21.29
N SER A 41 27.96 -10.41 21.37
CA SER A 41 29.15 -10.74 20.57
C SER A 41 28.88 -10.78 19.07
N LEU A 42 27.74 -11.35 18.65
CA LEU A 42 27.36 -11.44 17.24
C LEU A 42 26.92 -10.08 16.68
N ALA A 43 26.22 -9.27 17.47
CA ALA A 43 25.88 -7.90 17.11
C ALA A 43 27.13 -7.02 16.97
N ALA A 44 28.10 -7.16 17.88
CA ALA A 44 29.39 -6.48 17.77
C ALA A 44 30.18 -6.92 16.53
N GLN A 45 30.12 -8.22 16.17
CA GLN A 45 30.72 -8.73 14.95
C GLN A 45 30.05 -8.14 13.71
N LEU A 46 28.72 -8.06 13.69
CA LEU A 46 27.96 -7.44 12.60
C LEU A 46 28.30 -5.95 12.45
N ARG A 47 28.34 -5.18 13.54
CA ARG A 47 28.80 -3.78 13.53
C ARG A 47 30.18 -3.63 12.91
N HIS A 48 31.11 -4.52 13.26
CA HIS A 48 32.44 -4.50 12.67
C HIS A 48 32.40 -4.72 11.15
N ARG A 49 31.55 -5.64 10.66
CA ARG A 49 31.40 -5.89 9.22
C ARG A 49 30.79 -4.73 8.47
N LEU A 50 29.79 -4.07 9.04
CA LEU A 50 29.19 -2.86 8.49
C LEU A 50 30.24 -1.76 8.34
N LEU A 51 31.03 -1.52 9.39
CA LEU A 51 32.14 -0.56 9.34
C LEU A 51 33.19 -0.91 8.27
N SER A 52 33.50 -2.19 8.10
CA SER A 52 34.45 -2.65 7.07
C SER A 52 33.91 -2.56 5.65
N GLY A 53 32.58 -2.46 5.49
CA GLY A 53 31.90 -2.42 4.20
C GLY A 53 31.25 -1.08 3.88
N ASP A 54 31.74 0.02 4.48
CA ASP A 54 31.19 1.37 4.31
C ASP A 54 29.66 1.44 4.57
N GLY A 55 29.22 0.77 5.65
CA GLY A 55 27.83 0.70 6.06
C GLY A 55 27.05 -0.49 5.47
N GLU A 56 27.69 -1.40 4.74
CA GLU A 56 27.04 -2.59 4.15
C GLU A 56 27.72 -3.89 4.56
N ALA A 57 26.94 -4.89 4.97
CA ALA A 57 27.39 -6.25 5.25
C ALA A 57 26.57 -7.28 4.47
N THR A 58 27.18 -8.38 4.04
CA THR A 58 26.53 -9.45 3.27
C THR A 58 26.60 -10.77 4.03
N TYR A 59 25.46 -11.34 4.38
CA TYR A 59 25.35 -12.64 5.03
C TYR A 59 24.90 -13.69 4.02
N VAL A 60 25.75 -14.69 3.76
CA VAL A 60 25.41 -15.83 2.91
C VAL A 60 24.98 -16.99 3.80
N VAL A 61 23.70 -17.35 3.73
CA VAL A 61 23.02 -18.30 4.61
C VAL A 61 22.78 -19.63 3.89
N GLY A 62 22.89 -20.75 4.62
CA GLY A 62 22.86 -22.10 4.05
C GLY A 62 24.19 -22.48 3.42
N VAL A 63 25.29 -21.84 3.81
CA VAL A 63 26.63 -22.07 3.27
C VAL A 63 27.60 -22.38 4.41
N THR A 64 28.48 -23.36 4.21
CA THR A 64 29.54 -23.72 5.17
C THR A 64 30.59 -22.60 5.25
N ASP A 65 31.39 -22.56 6.31
CA ASP A 65 32.47 -21.57 6.46
C ASP A 65 33.46 -21.57 5.28
N ASP A 66 33.66 -22.71 4.61
CA ASP A 66 34.51 -22.82 3.39
C ASP A 66 33.80 -22.41 2.08
N GLY A 67 32.58 -21.89 2.12
CA GLY A 67 31.81 -21.50 0.92
C GLY A 67 31.03 -22.62 0.23
N GLY A 68 30.93 -23.81 0.82
CA GLY A 68 30.14 -24.92 0.30
C GLY A 68 28.63 -24.74 0.50
N LEU A 69 27.83 -25.03 -0.52
CA LEU A 69 26.36 -24.95 -0.43
C LEU A 69 25.80 -26.10 0.43
N ALA A 70 25.62 -25.86 1.74
CA ALA A 70 25.02 -26.82 2.66
C ALA A 70 23.51 -26.95 2.42
N GLY A 71 22.84 -25.81 2.26
CA GLY A 71 21.40 -25.67 2.20
C GLY A 71 20.73 -25.98 3.53
N VAL A 72 19.71 -25.20 3.87
CA VAL A 72 18.88 -25.41 5.05
C VAL A 72 17.42 -25.53 4.67
N ASP A 73 16.63 -26.26 5.44
CA ASP A 73 15.19 -26.33 5.18
C ASP A 73 14.54 -24.94 5.35
N PRO A 74 13.37 -24.71 4.73
CA PRO A 74 12.73 -23.38 4.73
C PRO A 74 12.41 -22.82 6.13
N ASP A 75 12.08 -23.68 7.10
CA ASP A 75 11.77 -23.22 8.45
C ASP A 75 13.04 -22.79 9.18
N THR A 76 14.13 -23.55 9.06
CA THR A 76 15.45 -23.16 9.56
C THR A 76 15.98 -21.89 8.89
N PHE A 77 15.76 -21.72 7.58
CA PHE A 77 16.14 -20.49 6.87
C PHE A 77 15.38 -19.29 7.42
N SER A 78 14.06 -19.44 7.63
CA SER A 78 13.21 -18.40 8.22
C SER A 78 13.70 -18.03 9.61
N GLU A 79 13.95 -19.01 10.48
CA GLU A 79 14.48 -18.76 11.83
C GLU A 79 15.83 -18.04 11.78
N THR A 80 16.70 -18.40 10.83
CA THR A 80 18.00 -17.75 10.65
C THR A 80 17.85 -16.27 10.30
N MET A 81 16.85 -15.92 9.47
CA MET A 81 16.56 -14.53 9.12
C MET A 81 16.01 -13.75 10.33
N ASP A 82 15.14 -14.35 11.13
CA ASP A 82 14.63 -13.72 12.36
C ASP A 82 15.77 -13.39 13.32
N VAL A 83 16.69 -14.33 13.54
CA VAL A 83 17.86 -14.12 14.41
C VAL A 83 18.79 -13.05 13.83
N LEU A 84 19.04 -13.07 12.52
CA LEU A 84 19.87 -12.05 11.87
C LEU A 84 19.23 -10.65 11.98
N SER A 85 17.90 -10.55 11.91
CA SER A 85 17.17 -9.30 12.09
C SER A 85 17.40 -8.72 13.48
N LEU A 86 17.24 -9.55 14.53
CA LEU A 86 17.48 -9.13 15.92
C LEU A 86 18.95 -8.75 16.18
N LEU A 87 19.89 -9.39 15.49
CA LEU A 87 21.31 -9.02 15.56
C LEU A 87 21.61 -7.70 14.84
N ALA A 88 20.92 -7.44 13.71
CA ALA A 88 21.02 -6.18 12.98
C ALA A 88 20.47 -5.02 13.80
N GLU A 89 19.32 -5.20 14.45
CA GLU A 89 18.73 -4.22 15.35
C GLU A 89 19.70 -3.85 16.50
N GLU A 90 20.28 -4.84 17.18
CA GLU A 90 21.31 -4.65 18.22
C GLU A 90 22.63 -4.03 17.69
N ALA A 91 22.76 -3.98 16.36
CA ALA A 91 23.88 -3.39 15.65
C ALA A 91 23.56 -2.01 15.04
N ASP A 92 22.40 -1.42 15.34
CA ASP A 92 21.90 -0.17 14.73
C ASP A 92 21.83 -0.28 13.19
N ALA A 93 21.33 -1.42 12.72
CA ALA A 93 21.29 -1.82 11.31
C ALA A 93 20.02 -2.60 10.97
N HIS A 94 19.79 -2.85 9.68
CA HIS A 94 18.63 -3.63 9.22
C HIS A 94 18.96 -4.49 8.00
N ILE A 95 18.17 -5.54 7.77
CA ILE A 95 18.30 -6.37 6.55
C ILE A 95 17.59 -5.65 5.40
N GLU A 96 18.35 -5.14 4.44
CA GLU A 96 17.87 -4.39 3.28
C GLU A 96 17.25 -5.30 2.20
N ASP A 97 17.86 -6.45 1.91
CA ASP A 97 17.41 -7.39 0.87
C ASP A 97 17.74 -8.83 1.25
N VAL A 98 16.88 -9.78 0.86
CA VAL A 98 17.14 -11.21 1.00
C VAL A 98 16.77 -11.93 -0.29
N GLN A 99 17.76 -12.59 -0.90
CA GLN A 99 17.56 -13.43 -2.08
C GLN A 99 17.80 -14.88 -1.74
N THR A 100 16.92 -15.77 -2.20
CA THR A 100 17.01 -17.20 -1.91
C THR A 100 16.99 -18.05 -3.17
N TRP A 101 17.70 -19.18 -3.12
CA TRP A 101 17.78 -20.17 -4.17
C TRP A 101 17.66 -21.58 -3.57
N GLY A 102 16.90 -22.45 -4.23
CA GLY A 102 16.91 -23.87 -3.88
C GLY A 102 18.17 -24.55 -4.40
N ILE A 103 18.75 -25.42 -3.57
CA ILE A 103 19.76 -26.39 -3.98
C ILE A 103 19.09 -27.75 -4.17
N ASN A 104 19.24 -28.32 -5.37
CA ASN A 104 18.87 -29.70 -5.62
C ASN A 104 20.06 -30.56 -5.20
N GLY A 105 19.84 -31.56 -4.35
CA GLY A 105 20.87 -32.51 -3.97
C GLY A 105 21.55 -33.09 -5.21
N VAL A 106 22.87 -33.01 -5.28
CA VAL A 106 23.66 -33.66 -6.32
C VAL A 106 23.58 -35.16 -6.11
N SER A 107 22.72 -35.84 -6.87
CA SER A 107 23.01 -37.20 -7.31
C SER A 107 23.16 -37.19 -8.83
N ASP A 108 24.41 -37.19 -9.29
CA ASP A 108 24.74 -37.61 -10.64
C ASP A 108 24.37 -39.10 -10.79
N SER A 109 23.17 -39.38 -11.28
CA SER A 109 22.90 -40.60 -12.05
C SER A 109 21.52 -40.53 -12.73
N ILE A 110 21.55 -40.92 -13.99
CA ILE A 110 20.49 -40.99 -15.00
C ILE A 110 19.33 -41.94 -14.58
N GLU A 111 18.09 -41.59 -15.01
CA GLU A 111 16.83 -42.37 -15.08
C GLU A 111 16.05 -42.62 -13.75
N SER A 112 14.71 -42.57 -13.66
CA SER A 112 13.59 -42.60 -14.62
C SER A 112 12.30 -41.95 -14.08
N GLU A 113 11.42 -41.46 -14.97
CA GLU A 113 10.05 -41.02 -14.67
C GLU A 113 9.11 -42.19 -14.35
N ALA A 114 8.93 -42.53 -13.07
CA ALA A 114 7.75 -43.22 -12.55
C ALA A 114 7.85 -43.40 -11.03
N ASP A 115 7.37 -42.41 -10.26
CA ASP A 115 6.64 -42.61 -9.00
C ASP A 115 6.35 -41.23 -8.36
N ARG A 116 5.10 -40.78 -8.45
CA ARG A 116 4.59 -39.59 -7.73
C ARG A 116 3.64 -40.03 -6.64
N SER A 117 4.18 -40.67 -5.61
CA SER A 117 3.52 -40.80 -4.31
C SER A 117 4.48 -41.31 -3.23
N SER A 118 5.34 -40.43 -2.72
CA SER A 118 5.81 -40.43 -1.32
C SER A 118 6.80 -39.27 -1.09
N GLU A 119 6.57 -38.55 0.01
CA GLU A 119 7.56 -37.84 0.85
C GLU A 119 8.48 -36.82 0.16
N THR A 120 8.12 -35.54 0.35
CA THR A 120 8.99 -34.37 0.21
C THR A 120 10.17 -34.44 1.19
N SER A 121 11.29 -35.01 0.77
CA SER A 121 12.59 -34.87 1.46
C SER A 121 13.53 -33.97 0.67
N ASP A 122 14.07 -32.96 1.36
CA ASP A 122 15.28 -32.18 1.09
C ASP A 122 15.36 -31.32 -0.18
N ARG A 123 14.67 -30.18 -0.14
CA ARG A 123 15.11 -28.98 -0.88
C ARG A 123 15.74 -28.00 0.10
N GLY A 124 17.07 -28.05 0.22
CA GLY A 124 17.80 -27.03 0.96
C GLY A 124 17.69 -25.68 0.25
N LEU A 125 17.56 -24.61 1.03
CA LEU A 125 17.64 -23.23 0.59
C LEU A 125 19.01 -22.67 0.94
N VAL A 126 19.56 -21.89 0.03
CA VAL A 126 20.65 -20.96 0.32
C VAL A 126 20.18 -19.55 0.02
N GLY A 127 20.74 -18.56 0.70
CA GLY A 127 20.35 -17.19 0.46
C GLY A 127 21.45 -16.20 0.78
N VAL A 128 21.28 -14.98 0.27
CA VAL A 128 22.15 -13.84 0.54
C VAL A 128 21.27 -12.76 1.15
N ALA A 129 21.58 -12.36 2.37
CA ALA A 129 20.99 -11.23 3.08
C ALA A 129 21.97 -10.05 3.03
N GLN A 130 21.52 -8.91 2.54
CA GLN A 130 22.27 -7.65 2.61
C GLN A 130 21.79 -6.90 3.86
N VAL A 131 22.72 -6.53 4.72
CA VAL A 131 22.51 -5.78 5.96
C VAL A 131 23.14 -4.41 5.80
N ARG A 132 22.43 -3.37 6.23
CA ARG A 132 22.87 -1.98 6.04
C ARG A 132 22.81 -1.21 7.35
N GLU A 133 23.82 -0.37 7.58
CA GLU A 133 23.92 0.55 8.71
C GLU A 133 22.87 1.66 8.58
N GLY A 134 22.33 2.05 9.72
CA GLY A 134 21.18 2.94 9.80
C GLY A 134 20.09 2.25 10.59
N GLY A 135 19.73 2.87 11.71
CA GLY A 135 18.57 2.46 12.49
C GLY A 135 17.35 2.36 11.57
N VAL A 136 16.53 1.34 11.81
CA VAL A 136 15.21 1.25 11.20
C VAL A 136 14.49 2.54 11.57
N LEU A 137 14.10 3.32 10.56
CA LEU A 137 13.44 4.59 10.78
C LEU A 137 12.27 4.40 11.76
N GLU A 138 12.31 5.12 12.88
CA GLU A 138 11.10 5.62 13.53
C GLU A 138 10.44 6.56 12.53
N THR A 139 9.79 5.98 11.52
CA THR A 139 9.20 6.72 10.41
C THR A 139 8.14 7.63 11.02
N ASP A 140 8.25 8.92 10.71
CA ASP A 140 7.60 10.02 11.42
C ASP A 140 6.07 9.88 11.51
N ASP A 141 5.49 10.50 12.53
CA ASP A 141 4.04 10.57 12.79
C ASP A 141 3.27 11.29 11.66
N GLU A 142 3.98 11.92 10.71
CA GLU A 142 3.44 12.80 9.66
C GLU A 142 3.39 12.21 8.23
N HIS A 143 3.48 10.89 8.05
CA HIS A 143 3.26 10.26 6.73
C HIS A 143 1.85 10.58 6.18
N VAL A 144 1.80 11.25 5.03
CA VAL A 144 0.56 11.62 4.32
C VAL A 144 0.28 10.66 3.16
N VAL A 145 -0.98 10.24 3.02
CA VAL A 145 -1.45 9.41 1.91
C VAL A 145 -2.46 10.17 1.05
N VAL A 146 -2.17 10.28 -0.25
CA VAL A 146 -2.98 11.03 -1.22
C VAL A 146 -3.55 10.08 -2.28
N GLY A 147 -4.88 10.05 -2.43
CA GLY A 147 -5.52 9.29 -3.51
C GLY A 147 -5.79 10.15 -4.73
N THR A 148 -5.36 9.71 -5.92
CA THR A 148 -5.71 10.44 -7.15
C THR A 148 -7.13 10.12 -7.58
N ALA A 149 -7.81 11.07 -8.21
CA ALA A 149 -9.10 10.82 -8.82
C ALA A 149 -9.30 11.72 -10.04
N GLY A 150 -9.93 11.23 -11.10
CA GLY A 150 -10.19 12.02 -12.31
C GLY A 150 -10.47 11.16 -13.53
N HIS A 151 -10.87 11.78 -14.63
CA HIS A 151 -11.18 11.06 -15.87
C HIS A 151 -9.97 10.34 -16.47
N VAL A 152 -10.22 9.44 -17.43
CA VAL A 152 -9.16 8.88 -18.27
C VAL A 152 -8.49 10.02 -19.06
N ASP A 153 -7.20 9.84 -19.36
CA ASP A 153 -6.38 10.82 -20.11
C ASP A 153 -6.22 12.20 -19.47
N HIS A 154 -6.70 12.41 -18.23
CA HIS A 154 -6.42 13.62 -17.48
C HIS A 154 -5.01 13.66 -16.85
N GLY A 155 -4.16 12.67 -17.09
CA GLY A 155 -2.77 12.72 -16.63
C GLY A 155 -2.54 12.46 -15.13
N LYS A 156 -3.46 11.78 -14.42
CA LYS A 156 -3.28 11.39 -12.99
C LYS A 156 -1.94 10.70 -12.73
N SER A 157 -1.74 9.57 -13.39
CA SER A 157 -0.55 8.73 -13.24
C SER A 157 0.71 9.42 -13.77
N THR A 158 0.58 10.22 -14.83
CA THR A 158 1.67 11.04 -15.37
C THR A 158 2.12 12.10 -14.37
N LEU A 159 1.19 12.81 -13.74
CA LEU A 159 1.47 13.81 -12.70
C LEU A 159 2.16 13.16 -11.49
N VAL A 160 1.63 12.04 -11.00
CA VAL A 160 2.25 11.29 -9.88
C VAL A 160 3.65 10.81 -10.26
N GLY A 161 3.82 10.26 -11.45
CA GLY A 161 5.13 9.80 -11.94
C GLY A 161 6.16 10.93 -12.00
N SER A 162 5.76 12.12 -12.46
CA SER A 162 6.62 13.30 -12.51
C SER A 162 6.96 13.84 -11.12
N LEU A 163 6.02 13.88 -10.18
CA LEU A 163 6.28 14.25 -8.77
C LEU A 163 7.29 13.30 -8.13
N VAL A 164 7.06 11.99 -8.24
CA VAL A 164 7.86 10.95 -7.56
C VAL A 164 9.27 10.85 -8.12
N THR A 165 9.47 11.13 -9.42
CA THR A 165 10.78 11.00 -10.06
C THR A 165 11.49 12.34 -10.27
N GLY A 166 10.76 13.46 -10.20
CA GLY A 166 11.27 14.80 -10.50
C GLY A 166 11.62 14.97 -11.99
N LYS A 167 11.05 14.14 -12.86
CA LYS A 167 11.34 14.12 -14.30
C LYS A 167 10.14 14.63 -15.10
N PRO A 168 10.40 15.41 -16.15
CA PRO A 168 9.35 15.77 -17.10
C PRO A 168 8.86 14.53 -17.85
N ASP A 169 7.57 14.49 -18.13
CA ASP A 169 6.98 13.56 -19.07
C ASP A 169 7.30 13.95 -20.51
N ASP A 170 7.29 12.98 -21.42
CA ASP A 170 7.55 13.18 -22.85
C ASP A 170 6.29 13.51 -23.66
N GLY A 171 5.12 13.56 -23.00
CA GLY A 171 3.81 13.76 -23.63
C GLY A 171 3.17 12.45 -24.09
N ASP A 172 3.90 11.33 -24.05
CA ASP A 172 3.42 9.99 -24.40
C ASP A 172 3.29 9.10 -23.15
N GLY A 173 3.44 9.66 -21.95
CA GLY A 173 3.24 8.96 -20.68
C GLY A 173 4.46 8.16 -20.22
N ALA A 174 5.68 8.58 -20.56
CA ALA A 174 6.90 7.99 -20.01
C ALA A 174 6.90 7.91 -18.48
N THR A 175 6.38 8.92 -17.78
CA THR A 175 6.33 8.89 -16.31
C THR A 175 5.19 8.03 -15.78
N ARG A 176 4.07 7.90 -16.52
CA ARG A 176 3.02 6.92 -16.21
C ARG A 176 3.57 5.49 -16.23
N ALA A 177 4.43 5.17 -17.20
CA ALA A 177 4.98 3.81 -17.35
C ALA A 177 5.73 3.31 -16.09
N PHE A 178 6.15 4.22 -15.20
CA PHE A 178 6.76 3.89 -13.91
C PHE A 178 5.76 3.35 -12.86
N LEU A 179 4.48 3.66 -13.05
CA LEU A 179 3.38 3.25 -12.18
C LEU A 179 2.60 2.07 -12.75
N ASP A 180 2.69 1.81 -14.05
CA ASP A 180 2.04 0.67 -14.69
C ASP A 180 2.69 -0.64 -14.19
N VAL A 181 1.90 -1.46 -13.48
CA VAL A 181 2.37 -2.68 -12.80
C VAL A 181 2.27 -3.88 -13.75
N GLN A 182 1.36 -3.83 -14.72
CA GLN A 182 1.08 -4.94 -15.63
C GLN A 182 1.56 -4.66 -17.07
N PRO A 183 2.10 -5.66 -17.79
CA PRO A 183 2.55 -5.48 -19.18
C PRO A 183 1.48 -4.92 -20.14
N HIS A 184 0.20 -5.26 -19.90
CA HIS A 184 -0.90 -4.79 -20.72
C HIS A 184 -1.32 -3.35 -20.43
N GLU A 185 -1.01 -2.81 -19.25
CA GLU A 185 -1.23 -1.40 -18.93
C GLU A 185 -0.29 -0.53 -19.77
N VAL A 186 0.98 -0.92 -19.85
CA VAL A 186 2.00 -0.27 -20.69
C VAL A 186 1.65 -0.37 -22.17
N GLU A 187 1.27 -1.55 -22.67
CA GLU A 187 0.95 -1.77 -24.09
C GLU A 187 -0.25 -0.94 -24.57
N ARG A 188 -1.28 -0.80 -23.71
CA ARG A 188 -2.54 -0.13 -24.06
C ARG A 188 -2.60 1.32 -23.63
N GLY A 189 -1.67 1.75 -22.78
CA GLY A 189 -1.67 3.05 -22.14
C GLY A 189 -2.83 3.29 -21.19
N LEU A 190 -3.32 2.23 -20.52
CA LEU A 190 -4.48 2.29 -19.63
C LEU A 190 -4.20 1.50 -18.35
N SER A 191 -4.12 2.19 -17.22
CA SER A 191 -3.99 1.55 -15.91
C SER A 191 -5.28 0.79 -15.55
N ALA A 192 -5.15 -0.40 -14.97
CA ALA A 192 -6.25 -1.34 -14.71
C ALA A 192 -6.37 -1.73 -13.23
N ASP A 193 -5.28 -1.64 -12.48
CA ASP A 193 -5.24 -1.83 -11.03
C ASP A 193 -4.75 -0.57 -10.29
N LEU A 194 -4.80 -0.59 -8.95
CA LEU A 194 -4.19 0.44 -8.12
C LEU A 194 -2.68 0.36 -8.17
N SER A 195 -2.06 1.53 -8.34
CA SER A 195 -0.62 1.71 -8.28
C SER A 195 -0.24 2.54 -7.07
N TYR A 196 0.88 2.17 -6.46
CA TYR A 196 1.40 2.82 -5.27
C TYR A 196 2.73 3.49 -5.61
N ALA A 197 2.82 4.77 -5.27
CA ALA A 197 4.00 5.58 -5.47
C ALA A 197 4.37 6.25 -4.14
N VAL A 198 5.65 6.52 -3.93
CA VAL A 198 6.14 7.20 -2.74
C VAL A 198 7.26 8.14 -3.11
N TYR A 199 7.25 9.29 -2.48
CA TYR A 199 8.41 10.15 -2.36
C TYR A 199 8.41 10.80 -0.98
N GLY A 200 9.41 11.60 -0.66
CA GLY A 200 9.47 12.26 0.63
C GLY A 200 10.20 13.59 0.59
N PHE A 201 10.48 14.13 1.78
CA PHE A 201 11.14 15.40 1.99
C PHE A 201 12.18 15.25 3.11
N ASP A 202 13.28 15.97 2.95
CA ASP A 202 14.30 16.21 3.97
C ASP A 202 14.56 17.71 4.10
N ASP A 203 15.50 18.10 4.97
CA ASP A 203 15.93 19.50 5.15
C ASP A 203 16.39 20.21 3.84
N GLU A 204 16.80 19.46 2.81
CA GLU A 204 17.27 19.99 1.53
C GLU A 204 16.14 20.08 0.47
N GLY A 205 15.02 19.39 0.69
CA GLY A 205 13.83 19.43 -0.15
C GLY A 205 13.31 18.03 -0.52
N PRO A 206 12.69 17.85 -1.69
CA PRO A 206 12.01 16.59 -1.99
C PRO A 206 12.99 15.47 -2.39
N VAL A 207 12.97 14.39 -1.63
CA VAL A 207 13.68 13.12 -1.84
C VAL A 207 12.89 12.26 -2.83
N ARG A 208 13.46 12.02 -4.02
CA ARG A 208 12.77 11.42 -5.17
C ARG A 208 13.39 10.11 -5.63
N VAL A 209 12.58 9.28 -6.28
CA VAL A 209 13.00 7.99 -6.82
C VAL A 209 13.87 8.20 -8.06
N ARG A 210 15.15 7.83 -7.97
CA ARG A 210 16.12 8.02 -9.06
C ARG A 210 15.83 7.11 -10.26
N ASN A 211 15.69 5.81 -10.03
CA ASN A 211 15.29 4.81 -11.01
C ASN A 211 14.00 4.08 -10.57
N PRO A 212 12.84 4.45 -11.11
CA PRO A 212 11.56 3.86 -10.71
C PRO A 212 11.42 2.36 -11.03
N ASN A 213 12.27 1.82 -11.90
CA ASN A 213 12.31 0.39 -12.23
C ASN A 213 13.10 -0.44 -11.21
N ARG A 214 13.81 0.20 -10.26
CA ARG A 214 14.59 -0.47 -9.23
C ARG A 214 13.88 -0.37 -7.90
N LYS A 215 13.50 -1.52 -7.32
CA LYS A 215 12.83 -1.58 -6.02
C LYS A 215 13.65 -0.93 -4.90
N ALA A 216 14.98 -1.12 -4.92
CA ALA A 216 15.90 -0.54 -3.95
C ALA A 216 15.87 1.00 -3.94
N ASP A 217 15.59 1.66 -5.06
CA ASP A 217 15.53 3.12 -5.11
C ASP A 217 14.27 3.65 -4.42
N ARG A 218 13.18 2.87 -4.36
CA ARG A 218 11.99 3.24 -3.54
C ARG A 218 12.30 3.08 -2.06
N ALA A 219 13.03 2.02 -1.69
CA ALA A 219 13.49 1.81 -0.33
C ALA A 219 14.44 2.92 0.13
N GLU A 220 15.34 3.40 -0.73
CA GLU A 220 16.24 4.53 -0.44
C GLU A 220 15.45 5.81 -0.11
N VAL A 221 14.35 6.10 -0.82
CA VAL A 221 13.51 7.26 -0.49
C VAL A 221 12.82 7.09 0.86
N VAL A 222 12.29 5.90 1.14
CA VAL A 222 11.69 5.61 2.46
C VAL A 222 12.73 5.80 3.56
N GLN A 223 14.00 5.40 3.33
CA GLN A 223 15.10 5.50 4.28
C GLN A 223 15.63 6.91 4.51
N ALA A 224 15.65 7.75 3.47
CA ALA A 224 16.34 9.04 3.51
C ALA A 224 15.42 10.22 3.86
N ALA A 225 14.10 10.07 3.72
CA ALA A 225 13.17 11.16 3.95
C ALA A 225 12.75 11.27 5.43
N ASP A 226 12.71 12.50 5.94
CA ASP A 226 12.13 12.84 7.24
C ASP A 226 10.60 12.77 7.18
N ARG A 227 10.02 13.22 6.05
CA ARG A 227 8.57 13.19 5.81
C ARG A 227 8.24 12.39 4.56
N LEU A 228 7.22 11.53 4.63
CA LEU A 228 6.78 10.72 3.48
C LEU A 228 5.44 11.18 2.93
N VAL A 229 5.31 11.07 1.61
CA VAL A 229 4.07 11.22 0.87
C VAL A 229 3.88 10.01 -0.03
N SER A 230 2.82 9.24 0.22
CA SER A 230 2.44 8.10 -0.63
C SER A 230 1.22 8.43 -1.46
N PHE A 231 1.25 8.04 -2.73
CA PHE A 231 0.11 8.14 -3.63
C PHE A 231 -0.55 6.78 -3.82
N VAL A 232 -1.87 6.78 -3.70
CA VAL A 232 -2.74 5.72 -4.23
C VAL A 232 -3.26 6.22 -5.57
N ASP A 233 -2.57 5.82 -6.64
CA ASP A 233 -2.98 6.22 -7.99
C ASP A 233 -4.15 5.36 -8.46
N THR A 234 -5.28 6.01 -8.73
CA THR A 234 -6.51 5.32 -9.11
C THR A 234 -6.76 5.35 -10.62
N VAL A 235 -7.53 4.36 -11.08
CA VAL A 235 -7.90 4.24 -12.49
C VAL A 235 -8.94 5.31 -12.87
N GLY A 236 -8.80 5.89 -14.06
CA GLY A 236 -9.69 6.95 -14.55
C GLY A 236 -10.82 6.51 -15.49
N HIS A 237 -10.78 5.27 -15.99
CA HIS A 237 -11.66 4.82 -17.06
C HIS A 237 -12.87 4.05 -16.52
N GLU A 238 -14.09 4.40 -16.98
CA GLU A 238 -15.40 4.08 -16.38
C GLU A 238 -15.60 2.58 -16.02
N PRO A 239 -15.26 1.60 -16.88
CA PRO A 239 -15.25 0.17 -16.54
C PRO A 239 -14.53 -0.23 -15.25
N TRP A 240 -13.51 0.52 -14.83
CA TRP A 240 -12.69 0.21 -13.65
C TRP A 240 -13.03 1.08 -12.44
N LEU A 241 -14.19 1.75 -12.43
CA LEU A 241 -14.66 2.53 -11.27
C LEU A 241 -14.64 1.72 -9.97
N ARG A 242 -14.83 0.39 -10.03
CA ARG A 242 -14.71 -0.50 -8.87
C ARG A 242 -13.31 -0.41 -8.22
N THR A 243 -12.28 -0.33 -9.04
CA THR A 243 -10.89 -0.19 -8.61
C THR A 243 -10.65 1.21 -8.02
N THR A 244 -11.22 2.26 -8.63
CA THR A 244 -11.17 3.62 -8.10
C THR A 244 -11.80 3.71 -6.71
N ILE A 245 -13.02 3.18 -6.54
CA ILE A 245 -13.72 3.18 -5.24
C ILE A 245 -12.90 2.42 -4.19
N ARG A 246 -12.32 1.27 -4.55
CA ARG A 246 -11.42 0.52 -3.66
C ARG A 246 -10.23 1.37 -3.20
N GLY A 247 -9.60 2.12 -4.10
CA GLY A 247 -8.47 2.99 -3.76
C GLY A 247 -8.87 4.16 -2.88
N LEU A 248 -10.04 4.74 -3.12
CA LEU A 248 -10.51 5.91 -2.36
C LEU A 248 -11.10 5.55 -0.98
N VAL A 249 -11.80 4.41 -0.88
CA VAL A 249 -12.47 4.00 0.36
C VAL A 249 -11.59 3.11 1.23
N GLY A 250 -10.81 2.21 0.64
CA GLY A 250 -10.15 1.13 1.37
C GLY A 250 -8.69 1.35 1.71
N GLN A 251 -8.15 2.56 1.54
CA GLN A 251 -6.72 2.83 1.70
C GLN A 251 -6.40 3.91 2.74
N LYS A 252 -7.40 4.35 3.52
CA LYS A 252 -7.27 5.40 4.54
C LYS A 252 -6.47 6.61 4.04
N LEU A 253 -7.04 7.30 3.06
CA LEU A 253 -6.42 8.48 2.48
C LEU A 253 -6.54 9.67 3.43
N ASP A 254 -5.52 10.51 3.48
CA ASP A 254 -5.59 11.80 4.16
C ASP A 254 -6.18 12.88 3.25
N TYR A 255 -5.86 12.82 1.95
CA TYR A 255 -6.30 13.78 0.94
C TYR A 255 -6.70 13.13 -0.39
N GLY A 256 -7.64 13.75 -1.09
CA GLY A 256 -7.97 13.47 -2.48
C GLY A 256 -7.33 14.47 -3.44
N LEU A 257 -6.64 14.00 -4.47
CA LEU A 257 -6.14 14.82 -5.58
C LEU A 257 -7.03 14.64 -6.81
N LEU A 258 -7.95 15.59 -7.04
CA LEU A 258 -8.82 15.60 -8.20
C LEU A 258 -8.10 16.21 -9.41
N VAL A 259 -7.86 15.41 -10.44
CA VAL A 259 -7.10 15.81 -11.64
C VAL A 259 -8.03 16.12 -12.81
N VAL A 260 -7.89 17.33 -13.36
CA VAL A 260 -8.70 17.85 -14.47
C VAL A 260 -7.77 18.36 -15.56
N ALA A 261 -7.91 17.88 -16.80
CA ALA A 261 -7.06 18.37 -17.88
C ALA A 261 -7.56 19.73 -18.42
N ALA A 262 -6.65 20.63 -18.75
CA ALA A 262 -6.96 21.96 -19.28
C ALA A 262 -7.52 21.92 -20.72
N ASP A 263 -7.19 20.88 -21.49
CA ASP A 263 -7.74 20.63 -22.83
C ASP A 263 -9.21 20.18 -22.75
N ASP A 264 -9.59 19.35 -21.77
CA ASP A 264 -10.92 18.74 -21.68
C ASP A 264 -11.88 19.43 -20.69
N GLY A 265 -11.38 19.81 -19.51
CA GLY A 265 -12.18 20.36 -18.42
C GLY A 265 -12.96 19.31 -17.60
N PRO A 266 -13.91 19.71 -16.73
CA PRO A 266 -14.61 18.80 -15.83
C PRO A 266 -15.61 17.87 -16.56
N THR A 267 -15.27 16.60 -16.67
CA THR A 267 -16.10 15.58 -17.32
C THR A 267 -17.18 15.02 -16.41
N ARG A 268 -17.99 14.09 -16.94
CA ARG A 268 -18.90 13.30 -16.10
C ARG A 268 -18.14 12.49 -15.05
N THR A 269 -17.08 11.79 -15.44
CA THR A 269 -16.25 10.99 -14.51
C THR A 269 -15.66 11.87 -13.41
N THR A 270 -15.21 13.09 -13.74
CA THR A 270 -14.74 14.06 -12.73
C THR A 270 -15.81 14.31 -11.65
N ARG A 271 -17.07 14.55 -12.03
CA ARG A 271 -18.18 14.71 -11.08
C ARG A 271 -18.45 13.44 -10.27
N GLU A 272 -18.32 12.28 -10.91
CA GLU A 272 -18.54 10.99 -10.23
C GLU A 272 -17.48 10.74 -9.16
N HIS A 273 -16.20 11.00 -9.48
CA HIS A 273 -15.09 10.86 -8.55
C HIS A 273 -15.10 11.90 -7.44
N LEU A 274 -15.40 13.17 -7.75
CA LEU A 274 -15.62 14.19 -6.73
C LEU A 274 -16.71 13.73 -5.75
N GLY A 275 -17.82 13.19 -6.24
CA GLY A 275 -18.86 12.64 -5.36
C GLY A 275 -18.38 11.55 -4.40
N VAL A 276 -17.42 10.71 -4.79
CA VAL A 276 -16.83 9.67 -3.91
C VAL A 276 -15.88 10.30 -2.87
N LEU A 277 -15.03 11.25 -3.28
CA LEU A 277 -14.16 11.99 -2.36
C LEU A 277 -14.97 12.71 -1.28
N LEU A 278 -16.06 13.38 -1.70
CA LEU A 278 -16.95 14.07 -0.76
C LEU A 278 -17.71 13.11 0.15
N ALA A 279 -18.15 11.97 -0.37
CA ALA A 279 -18.84 10.96 0.42
C ALA A 279 -17.97 10.39 1.54
N THR A 280 -16.67 10.32 1.31
CA THR A 280 -15.67 9.80 2.25
C THR A 280 -15.11 10.89 3.16
N ASP A 281 -15.67 12.12 3.12
CA ASP A 281 -15.18 13.32 3.82
C ASP A 281 -13.70 13.63 3.57
N LEU A 282 -13.14 13.22 2.42
CA LEU A 282 -11.74 13.47 2.10
C LEU A 282 -11.52 14.95 1.75
N PRO A 283 -10.65 15.68 2.48
CA PRO A 283 -10.16 16.97 2.04
C PRO A 283 -9.59 16.85 0.63
N THR A 284 -9.98 17.75 -0.27
CA THR A 284 -9.70 17.63 -1.70
C THR A 284 -8.86 18.80 -2.19
N ILE A 285 -7.86 18.49 -3.01
CA ILE A 285 -7.07 19.44 -3.80
C ILE A 285 -7.37 19.17 -5.28
N VAL A 286 -7.46 20.21 -6.10
CA VAL A 286 -7.64 20.08 -7.55
C VAL A 286 -6.34 20.45 -8.26
N ALA A 287 -5.86 19.55 -9.14
CA ALA A 287 -4.80 19.84 -10.09
C ALA A 287 -5.38 19.99 -11.49
N ILE A 288 -5.21 21.18 -12.09
CA ILE A 288 -5.51 21.42 -13.49
C ILE A 288 -4.25 21.08 -14.30
N THR A 289 -4.23 19.95 -14.99
CA THR A 289 -3.06 19.41 -15.71
C THR A 289 -3.05 19.81 -17.18
N LYS A 290 -1.91 19.59 -17.86
CA LYS A 290 -1.71 19.82 -19.31
C LYS A 290 -1.89 21.27 -19.73
N THR A 291 -1.56 22.21 -18.85
CA THR A 291 -1.63 23.65 -19.16
C THR A 291 -0.73 24.04 -20.34
N ASP A 292 0.32 23.27 -20.61
CA ASP A 292 1.22 23.43 -21.75
C ASP A 292 0.57 23.17 -23.12
N THR A 293 -0.58 22.48 -23.15
CA THR A 293 -1.26 22.07 -24.39
C THR A 293 -2.27 23.09 -24.91
N VAL A 294 -2.60 24.10 -24.10
CA VAL A 294 -3.64 25.09 -24.36
C VAL A 294 -3.14 26.52 -24.11
N ASP A 295 -3.92 27.51 -24.52
CA ASP A 295 -3.62 28.92 -24.21
C ASP A 295 -4.20 29.34 -22.84
N GLU A 296 -3.73 30.48 -22.34
CA GLU A 296 -4.16 31.05 -21.05
C GLU A 296 -5.68 31.25 -20.98
N GLU A 297 -6.32 31.63 -22.08
CA GLU A 297 -7.78 31.86 -22.13
C GLU A 297 -8.54 30.56 -21.83
N ARG A 298 -8.08 29.43 -22.39
CA ARG A 298 -8.66 28.11 -22.12
C ARG A 298 -8.39 27.63 -20.69
N ILE A 299 -7.21 27.89 -20.13
CA ILE A 299 -6.90 27.56 -18.72
C ILE A 299 -7.88 28.28 -17.79
N GLU A 300 -8.05 29.59 -17.98
CA GLU A 300 -9.01 30.38 -17.18
C GLU A 300 -10.47 29.91 -17.37
N GLU A 301 -10.85 29.42 -18.55
CA GLU A 301 -12.17 28.85 -18.80
C GLU A 301 -12.39 27.58 -17.98
N VAL A 302 -11.46 26.62 -18.05
CA VAL A 302 -11.53 25.35 -17.31
C VAL A 302 -11.49 25.59 -15.81
N GLU A 303 -10.67 26.51 -15.34
CA GLU A 303 -10.62 26.88 -13.93
C GLU A 303 -11.97 27.45 -13.44
N ARG A 304 -12.64 28.30 -14.23
CA ARG A 304 -14.02 28.75 -13.93
C ARG A 304 -15.04 27.61 -13.96
N GLU A 305 -14.86 26.59 -14.79
CA GLU A 305 -15.70 25.38 -14.79
C GLU A 305 -15.52 24.55 -13.52
N VAL A 306 -14.27 24.34 -13.09
CA VAL A 306 -13.93 23.67 -11.83
C VAL A 306 -14.52 24.42 -10.65
N GLU A 307 -14.35 25.76 -10.58
CA GLU A 307 -14.95 26.57 -9.52
C GLU A 307 -16.46 26.43 -9.44
N ARG A 308 -17.15 26.43 -10.59
CA ARG A 308 -18.60 26.24 -10.64
C ARG A 308 -18.99 24.85 -10.11
N LEU A 309 -18.29 23.81 -10.55
CA LEU A 309 -18.53 22.44 -10.09
C LEU A 309 -18.35 22.33 -8.58
N LEU A 310 -17.31 22.92 -8.01
CA LEU A 310 -17.06 22.90 -6.56
C LEU A 310 -18.16 23.64 -5.79
N ARG A 311 -18.61 24.80 -6.28
CA ARG A 311 -19.71 25.57 -5.67
C ARG A 311 -21.05 24.83 -5.73
N GLU A 312 -21.30 24.04 -6.77
CA GLU A 312 -22.52 23.20 -6.89
C GLU A 312 -22.61 22.14 -5.79
N VAL A 313 -21.46 21.70 -5.25
CA VAL A 313 -21.36 20.74 -4.13
C VAL A 313 -20.95 21.42 -2.82
N GLU A 314 -21.26 22.71 -2.70
CA GLU A 314 -21.06 23.52 -1.49
C GLU A 314 -19.59 23.61 -1.01
N LYS A 315 -18.63 23.44 -1.91
CA LYS A 315 -17.21 23.67 -1.66
C LYS A 315 -16.77 25.05 -2.13
N SER A 316 -15.79 25.61 -1.41
CA SER A 316 -15.20 26.92 -1.67
C SER A 316 -13.87 26.74 -2.41
N PRO A 317 -13.78 27.09 -3.70
CA PRO A 317 -12.51 27.01 -4.42
C PRO A 317 -11.52 28.08 -3.93
N LEU A 318 -10.25 27.69 -3.75
CA LEU A 318 -9.14 28.59 -3.42
C LEU A 318 -8.02 28.44 -4.44
N ARG A 319 -7.68 29.52 -5.16
CA ARG A 319 -6.60 29.49 -6.16
C ARG A 319 -5.26 29.71 -5.47
N VAL A 320 -4.39 28.71 -5.51
CA VAL A 320 -3.09 28.80 -4.82
C VAL A 320 -2.20 29.88 -5.43
N SER A 321 -2.26 30.07 -6.76
CA SER A 321 -1.53 31.12 -7.48
C SER A 321 -1.88 32.55 -7.03
N ARG A 322 -3.08 32.77 -6.47
CA ARG A 322 -3.53 34.10 -6.01
C ARG A 322 -3.45 34.29 -4.51
N HIS A 323 -3.70 33.24 -3.74
CA HIS A 323 -3.81 33.31 -2.28
C HIS A 323 -2.57 32.82 -1.55
N GLY A 324 -1.66 32.14 -2.25
CA GLY A 324 -0.45 31.55 -1.67
C GLY A 324 -0.70 30.17 -1.05
N ILE A 325 0.39 29.48 -0.77
CA ILE A 325 0.40 28.12 -0.21
C ILE A 325 0.01 28.14 1.27
N ASP A 326 0.44 29.15 2.03
CA ASP A 326 0.07 29.32 3.44
C ASP A 326 -1.46 29.32 3.64
N ALA A 327 -2.17 30.12 2.84
CA ALA A 327 -3.63 30.16 2.89
C ALA A 327 -4.27 28.84 2.46
N ALA A 328 -3.65 28.11 1.53
CA ALA A 328 -4.14 26.79 1.11
C ALA A 328 -4.00 25.77 2.24
N ILE A 329 -2.86 25.74 2.95
CA ILE A 329 -2.62 24.83 4.08
C ILE A 329 -3.52 25.16 5.28
N GLU A 330 -3.72 26.44 5.59
CA GLU A 330 -4.56 26.86 6.72
C GLU A 330 -6.04 26.56 6.51
N GLU A 331 -6.51 26.66 5.26
CA GLU A 331 -7.94 26.57 4.95
C GLU A 331 -8.36 25.20 4.40
N VAL A 332 -7.44 24.40 3.84
CA VAL A 332 -7.76 23.08 3.26
C VAL A 332 -8.42 22.19 4.30
N GLY A 333 -9.51 21.54 3.89
CA GLY A 333 -10.28 20.70 4.78
C GLY A 333 -11.63 20.37 4.18
N GLU A 334 -12.65 20.28 5.01
CA GLU A 334 -13.99 19.89 4.57
C GLU A 334 -14.61 20.89 3.58
N ARG A 335 -14.28 22.18 3.63
CA ARG A 335 -14.99 23.21 2.83
C ARG A 335 -14.15 23.82 1.73
N VAL A 336 -12.88 24.12 1.99
CA VAL A 336 -12.02 24.82 1.04
C VAL A 336 -11.22 23.82 0.23
N VAL A 337 -11.18 24.05 -1.08
CA VAL A 337 -10.54 23.18 -2.06
C VAL A 337 -9.48 23.99 -2.81
N PRO A 338 -8.18 23.78 -2.51
CA PRO A 338 -7.09 24.40 -3.25
C PRO A 338 -7.08 23.96 -4.72
N ILE A 339 -6.81 24.90 -5.63
CA ILE A 339 -6.68 24.67 -7.07
C ILE A 339 -5.27 25.08 -7.49
N VAL A 340 -4.56 24.14 -8.12
CA VAL A 340 -3.20 24.31 -8.64
C VAL A 340 -3.17 23.98 -10.13
N GLU A 341 -2.59 24.86 -10.92
CA GLU A 341 -2.33 24.64 -12.34
C GLU A 341 -0.98 23.92 -12.50
N THR A 342 -0.92 22.90 -13.36
CA THR A 342 0.23 21.99 -13.46
C THR A 342 0.49 21.53 -14.90
N SER A 343 1.75 21.23 -15.20
CA SER A 343 2.13 20.46 -16.38
C SER A 343 3.23 19.47 -16.03
N ALA A 344 3.00 18.20 -16.35
CA ALA A 344 4.02 17.16 -16.20
C ALA A 344 5.13 17.28 -17.27
N ILE A 345 4.90 17.98 -18.38
CA ILE A 345 5.87 18.16 -19.46
C ILE A 345 6.82 19.32 -19.15
N THR A 346 6.27 20.49 -18.78
CA THR A 346 7.08 21.67 -18.44
C THR A 346 7.54 21.70 -17.00
N MET A 347 6.98 20.83 -16.14
CA MET A 347 7.13 20.79 -14.68
C MET A 347 6.52 22.00 -13.96
N ASP A 348 5.77 22.85 -14.65
CA ASP A 348 5.07 23.99 -14.04
C ASP A 348 4.08 23.49 -12.97
N GLY A 349 4.04 24.18 -11.83
CA GLY A 349 3.14 23.88 -10.72
C GLY A 349 3.51 22.67 -9.85
N LEU A 350 4.51 21.86 -10.22
CA LEU A 350 4.94 20.72 -9.39
C LEU A 350 5.63 21.17 -8.10
N GLU A 351 6.42 22.25 -8.14
CA GLU A 351 7.02 22.84 -6.93
C GLU A 351 5.94 23.32 -5.94
N THR A 352 4.85 23.91 -6.44
CA THR A 352 3.70 24.30 -5.62
C THR A 352 3.03 23.09 -4.97
N LEU A 353 2.90 21.97 -5.71
CA LEU A 353 2.38 20.73 -5.15
C LEU A 353 3.34 20.12 -4.13
N ASP A 354 4.65 20.14 -4.39
CA ASP A 354 5.65 19.65 -3.45
C ASP A 354 5.60 20.43 -2.13
N GLU A 355 5.59 21.76 -2.18
CA GLU A 355 5.50 22.58 -0.96
C GLU A 355 4.15 22.39 -0.23
N LEU A 356 3.05 22.18 -0.97
CA LEU A 356 1.78 21.79 -0.34
C LEU A 356 1.94 20.45 0.38
N PHE A 357 2.37 19.40 -0.31
CA PHE A 357 2.42 18.05 0.26
C PHE A 357 3.41 17.92 1.43
N ASP A 358 4.50 18.69 1.43
CA ASP A 358 5.45 18.78 2.54
C ASP A 358 4.83 19.40 3.81
N ARG A 359 3.84 20.26 3.65
CA ARG A 359 3.26 21.07 4.74
C ARG A 359 1.83 20.68 5.12
N LEU A 360 1.19 19.79 4.37
CA LEU A 360 -0.18 19.34 4.65
C LEU A 360 -0.22 18.54 5.96
N PRO A 361 -1.04 18.92 6.94
CA PRO A 361 -1.14 18.15 8.18
C PRO A 361 -1.69 16.74 7.90
N LYS A 362 -1.23 15.75 8.66
CA LYS A 362 -1.89 14.44 8.66
C LYS A 362 -3.31 14.59 9.20
N THR A 363 -4.30 14.07 8.48
CA THR A 363 -5.71 14.30 8.84
C THR A 363 -6.26 13.23 9.78
N SER A 364 -5.56 12.10 9.93
CA SER A 364 -5.94 10.98 10.77
C SER A 364 -4.90 10.65 11.85
N GLN A 365 -5.33 10.62 13.12
CA GLN A 365 -4.54 10.10 14.26
C GLN A 365 -5.33 9.02 14.98
N ASP A 366 -5.35 7.80 14.42
CA ASP A 366 -6.09 6.70 15.02
C ASP A 366 -5.22 5.93 16.03
N THR A 367 -5.30 6.37 17.27
CA THR A 367 -4.52 5.92 18.44
C THR A 367 -5.09 4.68 19.15
N GLY A 368 -5.95 3.91 18.47
CA GLY A 368 -6.58 2.72 19.03
C GLY A 368 -5.75 1.44 18.93
N ASP A 369 -6.39 0.30 19.20
CA ASP A 369 -5.79 -1.02 18.99
C ASP A 369 -5.44 -1.26 17.52
N PHE A 370 -4.44 -2.12 17.27
CA PHE A 370 -4.01 -2.43 15.91
C PHE A 370 -5.16 -2.91 15.03
N ARG A 371 -5.21 -2.38 13.81
CA ARG A 371 -6.15 -2.88 12.81
C ARG A 371 -5.61 -2.68 11.42
N MET A 372 -5.69 -3.73 10.60
CA MET A 372 -5.35 -3.62 9.18
C MET A 372 -6.32 -4.44 8.34
N TYR A 373 -7.07 -3.79 7.44
CA TYR A 373 -7.87 -4.52 6.45
C TYR A 373 -6.97 -5.06 5.34
N VAL A 374 -7.14 -6.34 5.04
CA VAL A 374 -6.43 -7.01 3.96
C VAL A 374 -7.00 -6.59 2.62
N ASP A 375 -6.14 -6.04 1.78
CA ASP A 375 -6.47 -5.63 0.42
C ASP A 375 -5.98 -6.65 -0.63
N ARG A 376 -4.77 -7.19 -0.43
CA ARG A 376 -4.13 -8.19 -1.30
C ARG A 376 -3.41 -9.26 -0.49
N SER A 377 -3.22 -10.42 -1.10
CA SER A 377 -2.42 -11.52 -0.56
C SER A 377 -1.36 -11.94 -1.58
N TYR A 378 -0.20 -12.37 -1.09
CA TYR A 378 0.90 -12.86 -1.91
C TYR A 378 1.53 -14.10 -1.28
N SER A 379 2.06 -14.98 -2.13
CA SER A 379 2.87 -16.12 -1.70
C SER A 379 4.30 -15.87 -2.15
N VAL A 380 5.18 -15.58 -1.19
CA VAL A 380 6.57 -15.22 -1.45
C VAL A 380 7.46 -16.40 -1.08
N THR A 381 8.26 -16.86 -2.04
CA THR A 381 9.17 -18.00 -1.83
C THR A 381 10.17 -17.70 -0.72
N GLY A 382 10.22 -18.57 0.30
CA GLY A 382 11.11 -18.41 1.46
C GLY A 382 10.55 -17.55 2.60
N VAL A 383 9.50 -16.75 2.35
CA VAL A 383 8.85 -15.91 3.37
C VAL A 383 7.52 -16.52 3.80
N GLY A 384 6.70 -16.98 2.85
CA GLY A 384 5.38 -17.56 3.09
C GLY A 384 4.23 -16.68 2.62
N ALA A 385 3.12 -16.71 3.35
CA ALA A 385 1.94 -15.91 3.07
C ALA A 385 2.18 -14.45 3.50
N VAL A 386 1.85 -13.50 2.63
CA VAL A 386 1.95 -12.06 2.91
C VAL A 386 0.56 -11.45 2.74
N ALA A 387 0.06 -10.79 3.77
CA ALA A 387 -1.16 -9.97 3.71
C ALA A 387 -0.74 -8.51 3.53
N SER A 388 -1.30 -7.82 2.54
CA SER A 388 -1.03 -6.40 2.30
C SER A 388 -2.28 -5.57 2.43
N GLY A 389 -2.13 -4.39 3.03
CA GLY A 389 -3.23 -3.46 3.32
C GLY A 389 -2.71 -2.17 3.95
N THR A 390 -3.65 -1.31 4.34
CA THR A 390 -3.34 -0.08 5.09
C THR A 390 -3.64 -0.32 6.57
N VAL A 391 -2.72 0.09 7.43
CA VAL A 391 -2.95 0.09 8.88
C VAL A 391 -3.96 1.19 9.21
N MET A 392 -5.12 0.79 9.73
CA MET A 392 -6.23 1.69 10.05
C MET A 392 -6.08 2.34 11.41
N SER A 393 -5.59 1.62 12.41
CA SER A 393 -5.40 2.12 13.78
C SER A 393 -4.27 1.36 14.45
N GLY A 394 -3.70 1.98 15.49
CA GLY A 394 -2.67 1.39 16.31
C GLY A 394 -1.40 1.07 15.54
N GLU A 395 -0.69 0.07 16.04
CA GLU A 395 0.65 -0.30 15.58
C GLU A 395 0.88 -1.80 15.67
N VAL A 396 1.77 -2.31 14.81
CA VAL A 396 2.18 -3.71 14.78
C VAL A 396 3.68 -3.81 14.64
N GLU A 397 4.28 -4.75 15.34
CA GLU A 397 5.71 -5.04 15.34
C GLU A 397 6.00 -6.46 14.82
N ALA A 398 7.22 -6.67 14.32
CA ALA A 398 7.69 -8.00 13.98
C ALA A 398 7.72 -8.90 15.24
N GLY A 399 7.18 -10.11 15.12
CA GLY A 399 7.01 -11.05 16.23
C GLY A 399 5.64 -10.97 16.93
N ASP A 400 4.80 -9.99 16.62
CA ASP A 400 3.46 -9.90 17.20
C ASP A 400 2.58 -11.10 16.85
N GLU A 401 1.77 -11.51 17.81
CA GLU A 401 0.70 -12.49 17.61
C GLU A 401 -0.62 -11.76 17.33
N LEU A 402 -1.26 -12.12 16.23
CA LEU A 402 -2.47 -11.47 15.73
C LEU A 402 -3.56 -12.49 15.43
N LEU A 403 -4.79 -11.99 15.29
CA LEU A 403 -5.91 -12.69 14.68
C LEU A 403 -6.09 -12.23 13.24
N ILE A 404 -6.31 -13.17 12.32
CA ILE A 404 -6.75 -12.90 10.95
C ILE A 404 -8.14 -13.50 10.70
N GLY A 405 -9.03 -12.71 10.10
CA GLY A 405 -10.39 -13.16 9.77
C GLY A 405 -11.29 -11.99 9.38
N PRO A 406 -12.62 -12.15 9.33
CA PRO A 406 -13.30 -13.42 9.51
C PRO A 406 -13.04 -14.36 8.33
N MET A 407 -12.86 -15.64 8.65
CA MET A 407 -12.94 -16.74 7.69
C MET A 407 -14.38 -16.86 7.16
N SER A 408 -14.60 -17.71 6.16
CA SER A 408 -15.94 -17.91 5.56
C SER A 408 -17.02 -18.37 6.55
N ASP A 409 -16.63 -18.97 7.67
CA ASP A 409 -17.51 -19.39 8.77
C ASP A 409 -17.59 -18.36 9.92
N GLY A 410 -16.99 -17.18 9.76
CA GLY A 410 -16.98 -16.11 10.76
C GLY A 410 -15.88 -16.22 11.82
N ARG A 411 -15.09 -17.30 11.84
CA ARG A 411 -14.03 -17.46 12.85
C ARG A 411 -12.77 -16.67 12.49
N PHE A 412 -11.96 -16.39 13.49
CA PHE A 412 -10.62 -15.84 13.33
C PHE A 412 -9.57 -16.92 13.60
N GLN A 413 -8.40 -16.77 12.99
CA GLN A 413 -7.27 -17.68 13.15
C GLN A 413 -6.07 -16.91 13.69
N GLU A 414 -5.37 -17.51 14.66
CA GLU A 414 -4.10 -16.98 15.16
C GLU A 414 -3.00 -17.06 14.09
N VAL A 415 -2.22 -16.00 13.99
CA VAL A 415 -1.05 -15.87 13.12
C VAL A 415 0.06 -15.11 13.86
N GLU A 416 1.30 -15.31 13.44
CA GLU A 416 2.48 -14.60 13.96
C GLU A 416 3.06 -13.72 12.84
N VAL A 417 3.40 -12.48 13.17
CA VAL A 417 4.05 -11.53 12.26
C VAL A 417 5.52 -11.90 12.13
N ARG A 418 5.97 -12.27 10.92
CA ARG A 418 7.38 -12.57 10.64
C ARG A 418 8.18 -11.33 10.28
N SER A 419 7.65 -10.51 9.39
CA SER A 419 8.31 -9.30 8.91
C SER A 419 7.27 -8.35 8.33
N ILE A 420 7.58 -7.05 8.37
CA ILE A 420 6.75 -6.00 7.80
C ILE A 420 7.57 -5.29 6.71
N GLU A 421 6.95 -5.08 5.56
CA GLU A 421 7.57 -4.38 4.42
C GLU A 421 6.69 -3.21 3.95
N MET A 422 7.31 -2.04 3.77
CA MET A 422 6.70 -0.83 3.19
C MET A 422 7.51 -0.41 1.96
N HIS A 423 6.88 -0.36 0.78
CA HIS A 423 7.54 0.01 -0.48
C HIS A 423 8.87 -0.72 -0.76
N TYR A 424 8.93 -2.02 -0.45
CA TYR A 424 10.12 -2.88 -0.56
C TYR A 424 11.24 -2.59 0.46
N HIS A 425 10.99 -1.75 1.45
CA HIS A 425 11.84 -1.57 2.61
C HIS A 425 11.27 -2.33 3.80
N ARG A 426 12.11 -3.07 4.52
CA ARG A 426 11.71 -3.74 5.77
C ARG A 426 11.65 -2.75 6.90
N VAL A 427 10.61 -2.85 7.71
CA VAL A 427 10.41 -2.04 8.91
C VAL A 427 10.07 -2.96 10.07
N ASP A 428 10.53 -2.61 11.27
CA ASP A 428 10.25 -3.40 12.48
C ASP A 428 8.83 -3.15 12.98
N LYS A 429 8.31 -1.97 12.68
CA LYS A 429 7.02 -1.48 13.14
C LYS A 429 6.27 -0.77 12.04
N ALA A 430 4.95 -0.92 12.02
CA ALA A 430 4.05 -0.13 11.19
C ALA A 430 2.93 0.47 12.02
N GLN A 431 2.59 1.73 11.73
CA GLN A 431 1.56 2.50 12.42
C GLN A 431 0.44 2.91 11.46
N ALA A 432 -0.66 3.40 12.03
CA ALA A 432 -1.81 3.89 11.30
C ALA A 432 -1.47 4.88 10.16
N GLY A 433 -2.05 4.63 8.98
CA GLY A 433 -1.80 5.35 7.73
C GLY A 433 -0.80 4.65 6.80
N ARG A 434 0.02 3.72 7.31
CA ARG A 434 1.03 3.04 6.47
C ARG A 434 0.43 1.94 5.62
N ILE A 435 0.83 1.89 4.36
CA ILE A 435 0.52 0.79 3.42
C ILE A 435 1.67 -0.21 3.51
N VAL A 436 1.37 -1.41 4.00
CA VAL A 436 2.37 -2.43 4.32
C VAL A 436 2.02 -3.80 3.76
N GLY A 437 3.03 -4.65 3.62
CA GLY A 437 2.92 -6.09 3.47
C GLY A 437 3.43 -6.77 4.73
N ILE A 438 2.59 -7.56 5.37
CA ILE A 438 2.91 -8.31 6.60
C ILE A 438 3.06 -9.78 6.22
N ALA A 439 4.26 -10.33 6.40
CA ALA A 439 4.50 -11.75 6.26
C ALA A 439 3.95 -12.49 7.49
N LEU A 440 3.10 -13.48 7.27
CA LEU A 440 2.37 -14.19 8.31
C LEU A 440 2.78 -15.66 8.38
N LYS A 441 3.00 -16.12 9.61
CA LYS A 441 3.18 -17.54 9.94
C LYS A 441 1.88 -18.11 10.51
N GLY A 442 1.64 -19.40 10.25
CA GLY A 442 0.44 -20.10 10.70
C GLY A 442 -0.71 -20.13 9.70
N ILE A 443 -0.65 -19.34 8.62
CA ILE A 443 -1.67 -19.30 7.56
C ILE A 443 -1.09 -19.51 6.16
N LYS A 444 -1.88 -20.10 5.27
CA LYS A 444 -1.56 -20.20 3.84
C LYS A 444 -2.16 -19.02 3.11
N GLU A 445 -1.45 -18.50 2.11
CA GLU A 445 -1.92 -17.40 1.26
C GLU A 445 -3.32 -17.66 0.69
N SER A 446 -3.61 -18.90 0.25
CA SER A 446 -4.90 -19.28 -0.32
C SER A 446 -6.09 -19.19 0.65
N ALA A 447 -5.84 -19.06 1.95
CA ALA A 447 -6.87 -18.87 2.97
C ALA A 447 -7.07 -17.38 3.31
N ILE A 448 -6.20 -16.50 2.84
CA ILE A 448 -6.30 -15.06 3.03
C ILE A 448 -7.16 -14.49 1.92
N GLU A 449 -8.26 -13.85 2.27
CA GLU A 449 -9.15 -13.22 1.30
C GLU A 449 -9.24 -11.71 1.57
N ARG A 450 -9.40 -10.93 0.50
CA ARG A 450 -9.67 -9.50 0.62
C ARG A 450 -10.94 -9.24 1.43
N GLY A 451 -10.87 -8.23 2.30
CA GLY A 451 -11.92 -7.86 3.24
C GLY A 451 -11.77 -8.52 4.61
N MET A 452 -10.82 -9.44 4.78
CA MET A 452 -10.35 -9.85 6.10
C MET A 452 -9.62 -8.70 6.80
N VAL A 453 -9.42 -8.82 8.11
CA VAL A 453 -8.78 -7.87 8.99
C VAL A 453 -7.78 -8.60 9.88
N LEU A 454 -6.66 -7.94 10.14
CA LEU A 454 -5.72 -8.30 11.20
C LEU A 454 -6.00 -7.47 12.46
N LEU A 455 -6.00 -8.13 13.61
CA LEU A 455 -6.28 -7.56 14.93
C LEU A 455 -5.31 -8.15 15.99
N PRO A 456 -5.12 -7.50 17.15
CA PRO A 456 -4.41 -8.09 18.28
C PRO A 456 -4.97 -9.46 18.68
N ARG A 457 -4.11 -10.36 19.17
CA ARG A 457 -4.51 -11.72 19.59
C ARG A 457 -5.65 -11.77 20.61
N ASP A 458 -5.74 -10.75 21.46
CA ASP A 458 -6.67 -10.65 22.57
C ASP A 458 -7.97 -9.90 22.21
N ALA A 459 -8.10 -9.48 20.96
CA ALA A 459 -9.35 -8.95 20.43
C ALA A 459 -10.46 -10.02 20.46
N ASP A 460 -11.69 -9.59 20.71
CA ASP A 460 -12.91 -10.42 20.65
C ASP A 460 -13.83 -9.93 19.51
N PRO A 461 -13.43 -10.14 18.23
CA PRO A 461 -14.16 -9.59 17.09
C PRO A 461 -15.51 -10.28 16.89
N SER A 462 -16.54 -9.46 16.64
CA SER A 462 -17.90 -9.92 16.33
C SER A 462 -18.26 -9.60 14.88
N PRO A 463 -17.89 -10.45 13.90
CA PRO A 463 -18.19 -10.19 12.51
C PRO A 463 -19.68 -10.37 12.22
N VAL A 464 -20.22 -9.50 11.37
CA VAL A 464 -21.65 -9.43 11.07
C VAL A 464 -21.92 -9.69 9.59
N ARG A 465 -23.08 -10.27 9.30
CA ARG A 465 -23.59 -10.34 7.92
C ARG A 465 -24.56 -9.22 7.60
N GLU A 466 -25.09 -8.56 8.62
CA GLU A 466 -26.12 -7.54 8.49
C GLU A 466 -25.81 -6.39 9.45
N PHE A 467 -26.04 -5.18 8.97
CA PHE A 467 -25.86 -3.96 9.74
C PHE A 467 -26.92 -2.94 9.33
N GLU A 468 -27.22 -2.00 10.22
CA GLU A 468 -28.09 -0.86 9.91
C GLU A 468 -27.24 0.30 9.40
N ALA A 469 -27.75 1.04 8.42
CA ALA A 469 -27.08 2.20 7.88
C ALA A 469 -28.03 3.33 7.50
N GLU A 470 -27.54 4.56 7.61
CA GLU A 470 -28.15 5.71 6.94
C GLU A 470 -27.63 5.75 5.49
N VAL A 471 -28.53 5.62 4.52
CA VAL A 471 -28.19 5.51 3.09
C VAL A 471 -28.72 6.72 2.32
N MET A 472 -27.83 7.38 1.58
CA MET A 472 -28.18 8.44 0.63
C MET A 472 -28.04 7.94 -0.82
N VAL A 473 -29.10 8.08 -1.60
CA VAL A 473 -29.12 7.69 -3.02
C VAL A 473 -28.70 8.86 -3.88
N LEU A 474 -27.46 8.84 -4.37
CA LEU A 474 -26.94 9.93 -5.22
C LEU A 474 -27.53 9.90 -6.62
N ASN A 475 -27.58 8.72 -7.25
CA ASN A 475 -28.13 8.56 -8.58
C ASN A 475 -28.71 7.15 -8.74
N HIS A 476 -29.94 7.05 -9.21
CA HIS A 476 -30.60 5.79 -9.53
C HIS A 476 -31.69 6.06 -10.60
N PRO A 477 -31.92 5.18 -11.59
CA PRO A 477 -32.89 5.46 -12.66
C PRO A 477 -34.35 5.49 -12.17
N THR A 478 -34.67 4.74 -11.11
CA THR A 478 -36.05 4.61 -10.59
C THR A 478 -36.10 4.72 -9.07
N ARG A 479 -36.17 3.61 -8.34
CA ARG A 479 -36.21 3.52 -6.88
C ARG A 479 -35.39 2.32 -6.41
N ILE A 480 -34.78 2.45 -5.25
CA ILE A 480 -34.24 1.32 -4.48
C ILE A 480 -35.38 0.80 -3.61
N GLY A 481 -35.60 -0.51 -3.59
CA GLY A 481 -36.63 -1.15 -2.78
C GLY A 481 -36.07 -2.36 -2.04
N GLU A 482 -36.92 -3.05 -1.30
CA GLU A 482 -36.55 -4.29 -0.60
C GLU A 482 -35.93 -5.32 -1.56
N GLY A 483 -34.80 -5.90 -1.15
CA GLY A 483 -34.08 -6.89 -1.94
C GLY A 483 -33.29 -6.31 -3.12
N TYR A 484 -33.06 -5.00 -3.16
CA TYR A 484 -32.12 -4.39 -4.10
C TYR A 484 -30.70 -4.90 -3.82
N GLU A 485 -29.97 -5.35 -4.85
CA GLU A 485 -28.69 -6.06 -4.68
C GLU A 485 -27.50 -5.33 -5.34
N PRO A 486 -27.06 -4.17 -4.82
CA PRO A 486 -25.86 -3.51 -5.31
C PRO A 486 -24.60 -4.19 -4.78
N VAL A 487 -23.45 -3.81 -5.34
CA VAL A 487 -22.15 -4.08 -4.72
C VAL A 487 -21.87 -2.98 -3.70
N VAL A 488 -21.62 -3.37 -2.46
CA VAL A 488 -21.18 -2.49 -1.37
C VAL A 488 -19.65 -2.51 -1.30
N HIS A 489 -19.07 -1.32 -1.23
CA HIS A 489 -17.67 -1.04 -1.00
C HIS A 489 -17.50 -0.39 0.37
N LEU A 490 -17.01 -1.16 1.33
CA LEU A 490 -16.75 -0.73 2.71
C LEU A 490 -15.32 -1.12 3.03
N GLU A 491 -14.45 -0.16 3.32
CA GLU A 491 -13.00 -0.41 3.44
C GLU A 491 -12.46 -1.18 2.21
N THR A 492 -11.75 -2.31 2.41
CA THR A 492 -11.29 -3.18 1.32
C THR A 492 -12.36 -4.18 0.86
N ILE A 493 -13.52 -4.24 1.52
CA ILE A 493 -14.63 -5.15 1.19
C ILE A 493 -15.30 -4.67 -0.10
N GLY A 494 -15.60 -5.62 -0.97
CA GLY A 494 -16.36 -5.39 -2.20
C GLY A 494 -17.25 -6.59 -2.46
N GLU A 495 -18.46 -6.58 -1.92
CA GLU A 495 -19.39 -7.71 -1.96
C GLU A 495 -20.81 -7.26 -2.33
N ALA A 496 -21.55 -8.13 -3.04
CA ALA A 496 -22.97 -7.91 -3.28
C ALA A 496 -23.74 -8.00 -1.94
N ALA A 497 -24.57 -7.00 -1.65
CA ALA A 497 -25.38 -6.95 -0.46
C ALA A 497 -26.85 -6.72 -0.82
N ALA A 498 -27.78 -7.18 0.01
CA ALA A 498 -29.21 -6.91 -0.14
C ALA A 498 -29.61 -5.73 0.76
N PHE A 499 -30.39 -4.81 0.20
CA PHE A 499 -30.87 -3.60 0.89
C PHE A 499 -32.33 -3.77 1.29
N TYR A 500 -32.66 -3.38 2.53
CA TYR A 500 -34.00 -3.39 3.10
C TYR A 500 -34.32 -2.01 3.69
N PRO A 501 -34.76 -1.03 2.86
CA PRO A 501 -35.07 0.30 3.36
C PRO A 501 -36.25 0.27 4.35
N GLU A 502 -36.15 0.99 5.47
CA GLU A 502 -37.16 0.97 6.55
C GLU A 502 -38.55 1.39 6.04
N ASN A 503 -38.61 2.36 5.13
CA ASN A 503 -39.85 2.83 4.49
C ASN A 503 -40.21 2.05 3.20
N GLY A 504 -39.59 0.88 2.99
CA GLY A 504 -39.78 0.00 1.83
C GLY A 504 -39.20 0.50 0.51
N ARG A 505 -38.74 1.76 0.44
CA ARG A 505 -38.07 2.33 -0.74
C ARG A 505 -37.22 3.57 -0.42
N LEU A 506 -36.27 3.85 -1.32
CA LEU A 506 -35.53 5.11 -1.44
C LEU A 506 -35.59 5.61 -2.89
N LEU A 507 -35.77 6.91 -3.10
CA LEU A 507 -35.70 7.56 -4.41
C LEU A 507 -34.34 8.27 -4.59
N PRO A 508 -33.94 8.63 -5.82
CA PRO A 508 -32.77 9.48 -6.06
C PRO A 508 -32.89 10.81 -5.30
N GLY A 509 -31.85 11.17 -4.56
CA GLY A 509 -31.80 12.33 -3.67
C GLY A 509 -32.32 12.06 -2.25
N ASP A 510 -32.98 10.92 -2.00
CA ASP A 510 -33.43 10.58 -0.65
C ASP A 510 -32.26 10.12 0.21
N SER A 511 -32.39 10.38 1.51
CA SER A 511 -31.65 9.69 2.57
C SER A 511 -32.63 8.90 3.43
N GLY A 512 -32.23 7.73 3.89
CA GLY A 512 -33.00 7.00 4.88
C GLY A 512 -32.32 5.74 5.41
N LYS A 513 -32.84 5.27 6.54
CA LYS A 513 -32.39 4.05 7.21
C LYS A 513 -32.67 2.81 6.38
N THR A 514 -31.66 1.94 6.32
CA THR A 514 -31.68 0.71 5.53
C THR A 514 -30.87 -0.37 6.24
N SER A 515 -31.47 -1.54 6.45
CA SER A 515 -30.71 -2.74 6.77
C SER A 515 -29.98 -3.22 5.51
N VAL A 516 -28.68 -3.50 5.65
CA VAL A 516 -27.80 -3.96 4.59
C VAL A 516 -27.24 -5.32 4.98
N ARG A 517 -27.45 -6.34 4.13
CA ARG A 517 -27.01 -7.72 4.38
C ARG A 517 -26.05 -8.24 3.31
N PHE A 518 -24.83 -8.61 3.68
CA PHE A 518 -23.85 -9.27 2.83
C PHE A 518 -24.31 -10.67 2.40
N LYS A 519 -24.23 -10.96 1.09
CA LYS A 519 -24.83 -12.16 0.51
C LYS A 519 -24.05 -13.45 0.76
N PHE A 520 -22.74 -13.39 0.96
CA PHE A 520 -21.89 -14.57 0.96
C PHE A 520 -21.25 -14.85 2.31
N ARG A 521 -20.63 -13.85 2.95
CA ARG A 521 -19.84 -14.05 4.18
C ARG A 521 -20.02 -12.92 5.19
N PRO A 522 -19.76 -13.19 6.49
CA PRO A 522 -19.70 -12.14 7.51
C PRO A 522 -18.40 -11.33 7.36
N TYR A 523 -18.44 -10.09 7.86
CA TYR A 523 -17.31 -9.16 7.86
C TYR A 523 -17.22 -8.43 9.19
N LEU A 524 -16.02 -7.97 9.55
CA LEU A 524 -15.88 -7.04 10.66
C LEU A 524 -16.29 -5.64 10.17
N VAL A 525 -17.42 -5.17 10.67
CA VAL A 525 -18.00 -3.85 10.39
C VAL A 525 -18.16 -3.12 11.71
N GLU A 526 -17.93 -1.82 11.70
CA GLU A 526 -18.07 -0.94 12.86
C GLU A 526 -19.00 0.23 12.55
N GLU A 527 -19.63 0.75 13.61
CA GLU A 527 -20.41 1.98 13.55
C GLU A 527 -19.55 3.16 13.08
N GLY A 528 -20.16 4.05 12.29
CA GLY A 528 -19.49 5.21 11.72
C GLY A 528 -18.73 4.93 10.42
N GLN A 529 -18.45 3.66 10.09
CA GLN A 529 -17.81 3.34 8.81
C GLN A 529 -18.67 3.79 7.63
N LYS A 530 -18.00 4.35 6.63
CA LYS A 530 -18.63 4.81 5.41
C LYS A 530 -18.47 3.79 4.32
N PHE A 531 -19.49 3.69 3.47
CA PHE A 531 -19.45 2.81 2.31
C PHE A 531 -20.07 3.47 1.09
N VAL A 532 -19.64 3.00 -0.07
CA VAL A 532 -20.22 3.35 -1.36
C VAL A 532 -20.90 2.11 -1.92
N PHE A 533 -22.11 2.23 -2.43
CA PHE A 533 -22.78 1.13 -3.13
C PHE A 533 -23.07 1.47 -4.58
N ARG A 534 -23.05 0.46 -5.45
CA ARG A 534 -23.28 0.64 -6.90
C ARG A 534 -23.92 -0.54 -7.59
N GLU A 535 -24.64 -0.24 -8.67
CA GLU A 535 -25.12 -1.18 -9.67
C GLU A 535 -25.13 -0.49 -11.04
N GLY A 536 -24.20 -0.83 -11.93
CA GLY A 536 -24.06 -0.13 -13.21
C GLY A 536 -23.77 1.36 -13.02
N ARG A 537 -24.76 2.23 -13.29
CA ARG A 537 -24.72 3.69 -13.12
C ARG A 537 -25.39 4.18 -11.83
N SER A 538 -26.13 3.30 -11.16
CA SER A 538 -26.73 3.57 -9.87
C SER A 538 -25.63 3.64 -8.82
N LYS A 539 -25.70 4.65 -7.96
CA LYS A 539 -24.73 4.87 -6.89
C LYS A 539 -25.38 5.58 -5.71
N GLY A 540 -24.88 5.25 -4.54
CA GLY A 540 -25.14 6.00 -3.34
C GLY A 540 -24.08 5.72 -2.31
N VAL A 541 -24.27 6.34 -1.16
CA VAL A 541 -23.34 6.32 -0.05
C VAL A 541 -24.11 5.94 1.20
N GLY A 542 -23.45 5.36 2.17
CA GLY A 542 -24.04 5.14 3.46
C GLY A 542 -23.04 5.19 4.58
N THR A 543 -23.56 5.37 5.78
CA THR A 543 -22.80 5.32 7.02
C THR A 543 -23.42 4.25 7.89
N VAL A 544 -22.61 3.31 8.36
CA VAL A 544 -23.05 2.27 9.31
C VAL A 544 -23.49 2.97 10.60
N THR A 545 -24.70 2.68 11.06
CA THR A 545 -25.28 3.27 12.26
C THR A 545 -25.42 2.30 13.42
N ASP A 546 -25.47 1.00 13.14
CA ASP A 546 -25.58 -0.04 14.15
C ASP A 546 -25.09 -1.38 13.58
N VAL A 547 -24.44 -2.19 14.42
CA VAL A 547 -23.97 -3.54 14.06
C VAL A 547 -24.57 -4.55 15.03
N HIS A 548 -25.32 -5.49 14.49
CA HIS A 548 -25.93 -6.56 15.27
C HIS A 548 -25.14 -7.85 15.02
N PRO A 549 -24.57 -8.49 16.07
CA PRO A 549 -23.95 -9.80 15.94
C PRO A 549 -24.91 -10.77 15.25
N ALA A 550 -24.41 -11.60 14.34
CA ALA A 550 -25.23 -12.62 13.71
C ALA A 550 -25.72 -13.63 14.77
N ASP A 551 -27.04 -13.80 14.91
CA ASP A 551 -27.67 -14.85 15.74
C ASP A 551 -27.33 -16.27 15.26
#